data_AF-A0A2T9ZMK4-F1
#
_entry.id   AF-A0A2T9ZMK4-F1
#
_cell.length_a   1.000
_cell.length_b   1.000
_cell.length_c   1.000
_cell.angle_alpha   90.00
_cell.angle_beta   90.00
_cell.angle_gamma   90.00
#
_symmetry.space_group_name_H-M   'P 1'
#
loop_
_entity.id
_entity.type
_entity.pdbx_description
1 polymer ?
#
loop_
_entity_poly.entity_id
_entity_poly.type
_entity_poly.pdbx_seq_one_letter_code
_entity_poly.pdbx_strand_id
1 'polypeptide(L)'
;MAHLYDRHGESINRQLLMQGAGYLIAVPPNLRNHGCYEDAEREARKENKGVWRLPMKDASGLSGVETGFHILTGYIVRVGQSRSGVWLNLDGGLALRITWDDWRRFNIDDSDSLLETELEVRGWIYHRDGKQRMRVRHTSSIRWLGGE
;
A
#
# COMPACT_ATOMS: atom_id res chain seq x y z
N MET A 1 -4.87 19.44 6.02
CA MET A 1 -3.66 18.69 6.42
C MET A 1 -2.52 19.68 6.51
N ALA A 2 -1.72 19.62 7.58
CA ALA A 2 -0.59 20.50 7.81
C ALA A 2 0.72 19.69 7.74
N HIS A 3 1.81 20.32 7.30
CA HIS A 3 3.15 19.72 7.25
C HIS A 3 4.03 20.46 8.25
N LEU A 4 4.61 19.73 9.19
CA LEU A 4 5.49 20.28 10.21
C LEU A 4 6.92 20.36 9.69
N TYR A 5 7.57 21.47 10.04
CA TYR A 5 8.97 21.76 9.73
C TYR A 5 9.67 22.15 11.03
N ASP A 6 10.93 21.76 11.17
CA ASP A 6 11.75 22.21 12.30
C ASP A 6 12.25 23.65 12.11
N ARG A 7 13.04 24.14 13.07
CA ARG A 7 13.64 25.48 13.04
C ARG A 7 14.59 25.73 11.86
N HIS A 8 15.04 24.68 11.18
CA HIS A 8 15.92 24.74 10.02
C HIS A 8 15.15 24.64 8.69
N GLY A 9 13.81 24.51 8.75
CA GLY A 9 12.97 24.35 7.56
C GLY A 9 12.93 22.93 7.02
N GLU A 10 13.44 21.94 7.76
CA GLU A 10 13.44 20.54 7.36
C GLU A 10 12.11 19.87 7.75
N SER A 11 11.55 19.05 6.86
CA SER A 11 10.26 18.40 7.13
C SER A 11 10.39 17.33 8.21
N ILE A 12 9.63 17.46 9.30
CA ILE A 12 9.60 16.49 10.40
C ILE A 12 9.19 15.10 9.90
N ASN A 13 8.18 15.03 9.02
CA ASN A 13 7.73 13.75 8.45
C ASN A 13 8.85 13.06 7.65
N ARG A 14 9.63 13.82 6.89
CA ARG A 14 10.78 13.29 6.14
C ARG A 14 11.83 12.73 7.10
N GLN A 15 12.15 13.47 8.17
CA GLN A 15 13.11 13.03 9.19
C GLN A 15 12.66 11.74 9.88
N LEU A 16 11.38 11.64 10.26
CA LEU A 16 10.82 10.43 10.87
C LEU A 16 10.88 9.23 9.91
N LEU A 17 10.54 9.42 8.63
CA LEU A 17 10.62 8.36 7.62
C LEU A 17 12.07 7.91 7.39
N MET A 18 13.04 8.82 7.31
CA MET A 18 14.47 8.49 7.21
C MET A 18 14.99 7.64 8.37
N GLN A 19 14.39 7.77 9.55
CA GLN A 19 14.74 6.99 10.74
C GLN A 19 13.97 5.66 10.83
N GLY A 20 13.06 5.38 9.90
CA GLY A 20 12.18 4.22 9.96
C GLY A 20 11.17 4.29 11.11
N ALA A 21 10.79 5.49 11.55
CA ALA A 21 9.86 5.69 12.66
C ALA A 21 8.38 5.52 12.25
N GLY A 22 8.10 5.14 11.01
CA GLY A 22 6.76 4.93 10.50
C GLY A 22 6.74 4.59 9.01
N TYR A 23 5.53 4.49 8.47
CA TYR A 23 5.27 4.16 7.08
C TYR A 23 4.66 5.35 6.35
N LEU A 24 5.06 5.53 5.09
CA LEU A 24 4.40 6.42 4.15
C LEU A 24 3.07 5.82 3.70
N ILE A 25 2.05 6.67 3.69
CA ILE A 25 0.77 6.37 3.07
C ILE A 25 0.33 7.55 2.20
N ALA A 26 -0.11 7.24 0.98
CA ALA A 26 -0.68 8.23 0.09
C ALA A 26 -2.15 8.48 0.44
N VAL A 27 -2.52 9.74 0.65
CA VAL A 27 -3.91 10.14 0.94
C VAL A 27 -4.37 11.19 -0.09
N PRO A 28 -4.82 10.76 -1.29
CA PRO A 28 -5.27 11.68 -2.31
C PRO A 28 -6.48 12.53 -1.86
N PRO A 29 -6.54 13.82 -2.24
CA PRO A 29 -5.64 14.47 -3.20
C PRO A 29 -4.34 15.06 -2.60
N ASN A 30 -4.08 14.91 -1.30
CA ASN A 30 -2.90 15.53 -0.69
C ASN A 30 -1.62 14.71 -0.95
N LEU A 31 -0.93 15.04 -2.04
CA LEU A 31 0.28 14.35 -2.49
C LEU A 31 1.50 15.29 -2.64
N ARG A 32 1.42 16.53 -2.14
CA ARG A 32 2.42 17.59 -2.42
C ARG A 32 3.87 17.18 -2.14
N ASN A 33 4.10 16.48 -1.03
CA ASN A 33 5.44 16.04 -0.60
C ASN A 33 5.66 14.54 -0.80
N HIS A 34 4.79 13.86 -1.54
CA HIS A 34 4.75 12.39 -1.58
C HIS A 34 6.07 11.78 -2.06
N GLY A 35 6.62 12.26 -3.18
CA GLY A 35 7.91 11.75 -3.71
C GLY A 35 9.07 11.95 -2.74
N CYS A 36 9.14 13.11 -2.07
CA CYS A 36 10.17 13.37 -1.05
C CYS A 36 10.08 12.40 0.15
N TYR A 37 8.86 12.03 0.53
CA TYR A 37 8.62 11.06 1.60
C TYR A 37 8.89 9.63 1.15
N GLU A 38 8.60 9.31 -0.11
CA GLU A 38 8.90 8.00 -0.71
C GLU A 38 10.41 7.76 -0.79
N ASP A 39 11.18 8.79 -1.16
CA ASP A 39 12.65 8.75 -1.13
C ASP A 39 13.20 8.49 0.27
N ALA A 40 12.66 9.18 1.28
CA ALA A 40 13.07 9.01 2.67
C ALA A 40 12.75 7.61 3.21
N GLU A 41 11.56 7.09 2.90
CA GLU A 41 11.17 5.74 3.29
C GLU A 41 12.06 4.69 2.60
N ARG A 42 12.35 4.87 1.30
CA ARG A 42 13.18 3.95 0.53
C ARG A 42 14.58 3.80 1.14
N GLU A 43 15.19 4.90 1.60
CA GLU A 43 16.48 4.84 2.29
C GLU A 43 16.38 4.10 3.63
N ALA A 44 15.37 4.41 4.44
CA ALA A 44 15.15 3.72 5.72
C ALA A 44 14.91 2.21 5.55
N ARG A 45 14.22 1.83 4.47
CA ARG A 45 14.00 0.43 4.12
C ARG A 45 15.29 -0.26 3.69
N LYS A 46 16.09 0.39 2.82
CA LYS A 46 17.39 -0.12 2.36
C LYS A 46 18.38 -0.33 3.51
N GLU A 47 18.40 0.61 4.46
CA GLU A 47 19.24 0.54 5.65
C GLU A 47 18.63 -0.31 6.79
N ASN A 48 17.46 -0.93 6.57
CA ASN A 48 16.77 -1.76 7.55
C ASN A 48 16.57 -1.05 8.91
N LYS A 49 16.01 0.17 8.88
CA LYS A 49 15.78 1.01 10.06
C LYS A 49 14.38 0.85 10.65
N GLY A 50 14.29 0.93 11.97
CA GLY A 50 13.02 1.02 12.71
C GLY A 50 12.01 -0.06 12.32
N VAL A 51 10.83 0.37 11.87
CA VAL A 51 9.71 -0.51 11.49
C VAL A 51 10.05 -1.48 10.34
N TRP A 52 11.08 -1.20 9.54
CA TRP A 52 11.51 -2.04 8.42
C TRP A 52 12.29 -3.28 8.84
N ARG A 53 12.68 -3.38 10.11
CA ARG A 53 13.29 -4.59 10.69
C ARG A 53 12.28 -5.70 10.95
N LEU A 54 11.00 -5.37 10.95
CA LEU A 54 9.94 -6.34 11.17
C LEU A 54 9.72 -7.16 9.89
N PRO A 55 9.56 -8.48 10.00
CA PRO A 55 9.26 -9.31 8.85
C PRO A 55 7.90 -8.92 8.27
N MET A 56 7.82 -8.89 6.94
CA MET A 56 6.56 -8.69 6.24
C MET A 56 5.73 -9.98 6.32
N LYS A 57 4.42 -9.84 6.53
CA LYS A 57 3.50 -10.97 6.59
C LYS A 57 2.90 -11.24 5.21
N ASP A 58 2.59 -12.49 4.95
CA ASP A 58 1.88 -12.88 3.74
C ASP A 58 0.35 -12.87 3.95
N ALA A 59 -0.39 -12.41 2.95
CA ALA A 59 -1.85 -12.37 2.97
C ALA A 59 -2.49 -13.76 3.12
N SER A 60 -1.85 -14.83 2.61
CA SER A 60 -2.32 -16.22 2.77
C SER A 60 -2.38 -16.68 4.23
N GLY A 61 -1.56 -16.08 5.10
CA GLY A 61 -1.48 -16.40 6.52
C GLY A 61 -2.43 -15.61 7.42
N LEU A 62 -3.31 -14.77 6.84
CA LEU A 62 -4.30 -14.02 7.63
C LEU A 62 -5.36 -14.94 8.21
N SER A 63 -5.69 -14.72 9.48
CA SER A 63 -6.69 -15.47 10.23
C SER A 63 -8.14 -15.06 9.92
N GLY A 64 -8.34 -13.98 9.17
CA GLY A 64 -9.66 -13.49 8.79
C GLY A 64 -10.23 -12.40 9.71
N VAL A 65 -9.57 -12.10 10.83
CA VAL A 65 -10.05 -11.14 11.85
C VAL A 65 -9.18 -9.89 11.99
N GLU A 66 -8.12 -9.78 11.19
CA GLU A 66 -7.20 -8.64 11.19
C GLU A 66 -7.91 -7.34 10.83
N THR A 67 -7.54 -6.26 11.53
CA THR A 67 -7.98 -4.89 11.29
C THR A 67 -6.80 -3.94 11.42
N GLY A 68 -6.99 -2.68 11.00
CA GLY A 68 -5.96 -1.65 11.15
C GLY A 68 -4.96 -1.62 9.99
N PHE A 69 -3.86 -0.89 10.16
CA PHE A 69 -2.86 -0.70 9.11
C PHE A 69 -1.93 -1.91 9.02
N HIS A 70 -1.73 -2.41 7.80
CA HIS A 70 -0.81 -3.52 7.50
C HIS A 70 0.00 -3.22 6.25
N ILE A 71 1.19 -3.83 6.18
CA ILE A 71 1.97 -4.03 4.94
C ILE A 71 2.14 -5.53 4.76
N LEU A 72 1.70 -6.03 3.61
CA LEU A 72 1.60 -7.45 3.32
C LEU A 72 2.20 -7.76 1.96
N THR A 73 2.81 -8.94 1.83
CA THR A 73 2.96 -9.59 0.52
C THR A 73 1.70 -10.39 0.21
N GLY A 74 1.47 -10.67 -1.06
CA GLY A 74 0.45 -11.62 -1.46
C GLY A 74 0.38 -11.83 -2.96
N TYR A 75 -0.29 -12.91 -3.32
CA TYR A 75 -0.42 -13.36 -4.70
C TYR A 75 -1.85 -13.16 -5.20
N ILE A 76 -2.03 -12.55 -6.37
CA ILE A 76 -3.36 -12.32 -6.94
C ILE A 76 -3.90 -13.63 -7.51
N VAL A 77 -4.91 -14.20 -6.86
CA VAL A 77 -5.59 -15.43 -7.31
C VAL A 77 -6.86 -15.15 -8.10
N ARG A 78 -7.39 -13.92 -8.03
CA ARG A 78 -8.56 -13.51 -8.80
C ARG A 78 -8.62 -12.01 -8.99
N VAL A 79 -8.76 -11.59 -10.24
CA VAL A 79 -9.14 -10.23 -10.62
C VAL A 79 -10.65 -10.18 -10.85
N GLY A 80 -11.28 -9.10 -10.40
CA GLY A 80 -12.70 -8.85 -10.64
C GLY A 80 -12.97 -7.38 -10.89
N GLN A 81 -13.92 -7.10 -11.79
CA GLN A 81 -14.38 -5.75 -12.06
C GLN A 81 -15.81 -5.56 -11.58
N SER A 82 -16.13 -4.34 -11.18
CA SER A 82 -17.47 -3.93 -10.78
C SER A 82 -17.75 -2.52 -11.28
N ARG A 83 -19.00 -2.07 -11.18
CA ARG A 83 -19.35 -0.66 -11.45
C ARG A 83 -18.56 0.33 -10.57
N SER A 84 -18.02 -0.12 -9.43
CA SER A 84 -17.31 0.73 -8.48
C SER A 84 -15.79 0.73 -8.60
N GLY A 85 -15.21 -0.17 -9.41
CA GLY A 85 -13.77 -0.32 -9.55
C GLY A 85 -13.30 -1.76 -9.71
N VAL A 86 -11.99 -1.92 -9.63
CA VAL A 86 -11.24 -3.18 -9.71
C VAL A 86 -11.07 -3.77 -8.32
N TRP A 87 -11.15 -5.10 -8.27
CA TRP A 87 -10.93 -5.93 -7.10
C TRP A 87 -9.81 -6.92 -7.39
N LEU A 88 -8.74 -6.86 -6.61
CA LEU A 88 -7.66 -7.84 -6.65
C LEU A 88 -7.81 -8.70 -5.40
N ASN A 89 -8.16 -9.97 -5.56
CA ASN A 89 -8.29 -10.89 -4.44
C ASN A 89 -6.98 -11.64 -4.29
N LEU A 90 -6.37 -11.48 -3.13
CA LEU A 90 -5.15 -12.19 -2.78
C LEU A 90 -5.49 -13.59 -2.26
N ASP A 91 -4.54 -14.50 -2.39
CA ASP A 91 -4.58 -15.74 -1.61
C ASP A 91 -4.72 -15.40 -0.10
N GLY A 92 -5.44 -16.24 0.63
CA GLY A 92 -5.87 -15.95 2.02
C GLY A 92 -7.12 -15.09 2.16
N GLY A 93 -7.74 -14.66 1.05
CA GLY A 93 -9.09 -14.07 1.07
C GLY A 93 -9.15 -12.57 1.35
N LEU A 94 -8.02 -11.86 1.38
CA LEU A 94 -7.98 -10.40 1.44
C LEU A 94 -8.31 -9.80 0.06
N ALA A 95 -9.34 -8.96 -0.01
CA ALA A 95 -9.72 -8.27 -1.24
C ALA A 95 -9.22 -6.82 -1.26
N LEU A 96 -8.36 -6.48 -2.23
CA LEU A 96 -7.92 -5.11 -2.49
C LEU A 96 -8.94 -4.42 -3.40
N ARG A 97 -9.46 -3.28 -2.95
CA ARG A 97 -10.42 -2.47 -3.69
C ARG A 97 -9.75 -1.20 -4.22
N ILE A 98 -9.75 -1.04 -5.53
CA ILE A 98 -9.28 0.17 -6.22
C ILE A 98 -10.46 0.77 -6.97
N THR A 99 -10.89 1.99 -6.63
CA THR A 99 -12.00 2.64 -7.35
C THR A 99 -11.55 3.06 -8.75
N TRP A 100 -12.46 3.18 -9.72
CA TRP A 100 -12.08 3.60 -11.08
C TRP A 100 -11.31 4.94 -11.13
N ASP A 101 -11.63 5.89 -10.25
CA ASP A 101 -10.87 7.15 -10.11
C ASP A 101 -9.42 6.96 -9.66
N ASP A 102 -9.17 5.93 -8.87
CA ASP A 102 -7.84 5.60 -8.36
C ASP A 102 -7.11 4.68 -9.36
N TRP A 103 -7.83 3.76 -10.01
CA TRP A 103 -7.31 2.82 -11.01
C TRP A 103 -6.67 3.52 -12.20
N ARG A 104 -7.26 4.62 -12.68
CA ARG A 104 -6.72 5.40 -13.81
C ARG A 104 -5.26 5.84 -13.62
N ARG A 105 -4.77 5.92 -12.38
CA ARG A 105 -3.37 6.30 -12.09
C ARG A 105 -2.39 5.14 -12.15
N PHE A 106 -2.87 3.90 -12.15
CA PHE A 106 -2.04 2.71 -12.23
C PHE A 106 -1.47 2.49 -13.63
N ASN A 107 -2.09 3.08 -14.66
CA ASN A 107 -1.67 2.94 -16.05
C ASN A 107 -1.55 1.47 -16.49
N ILE A 108 -2.53 0.67 -16.06
CA ILE A 108 -2.70 -0.75 -16.41
C ILE A 108 -3.97 -0.82 -17.26
N ASP A 109 -3.82 -1.19 -18.52
CA ASP A 109 -4.92 -1.21 -19.48
C ASP A 109 -5.86 -2.39 -19.25
N ASP A 110 -5.29 -3.58 -19.03
CA ASP A 110 -6.03 -4.80 -18.73
C ASP A 110 -5.79 -5.23 -17.28
N SER A 111 -6.82 -5.19 -16.43
CA SER A 111 -6.70 -5.62 -15.05
C SER A 111 -6.40 -7.11 -14.93
N ASP A 112 -6.87 -7.92 -15.88
CA ASP A 112 -6.75 -9.38 -15.80
C ASP A 112 -5.32 -9.84 -16.05
N SER A 113 -4.48 -8.97 -16.65
CA SER A 113 -3.02 -9.16 -16.74
C SER A 113 -2.33 -9.25 -15.37
N LEU A 114 -2.99 -8.79 -14.30
CA LEU A 114 -2.47 -8.88 -12.93
C LEU A 114 -2.78 -10.21 -12.25
N LEU A 115 -3.55 -11.10 -12.89
CA LEU A 115 -3.73 -12.45 -12.37
C LEU A 115 -2.35 -13.11 -12.22
N GLU A 116 -2.17 -13.90 -11.17
CA GLU A 116 -0.90 -14.62 -10.94
C GLU A 116 0.31 -13.70 -10.70
N THR A 117 0.07 -12.42 -10.39
CA THR A 117 1.12 -11.47 -10.02
C THR A 117 1.28 -11.40 -8.50
N GLU A 118 2.53 -11.47 -8.04
CA GLU A 118 2.89 -11.21 -6.65
C GLU A 118 3.07 -9.70 -6.42
N LEU A 119 2.61 -9.22 -5.27
CA LEU A 119 2.73 -7.82 -4.88
C LEU A 119 2.98 -7.65 -3.39
N GLU A 120 3.55 -6.51 -3.04
CA GLU A 120 3.46 -5.92 -1.71
C GLU A 120 2.38 -4.84 -1.73
N VAL A 121 1.50 -4.82 -0.71
CA VAL A 121 0.47 -3.82 -0.53
C VAL A 121 0.47 -3.26 0.88
N ARG A 122 0.16 -1.97 1.01
CA ARG A 122 -0.05 -1.29 2.29
C ARG A 122 -1.41 -0.62 2.37
N GLY A 123 -2.00 -0.64 3.57
CA GLY A 123 -3.25 0.06 3.83
C GLY A 123 -4.00 -0.46 5.05
N TRP A 124 -5.21 0.05 5.25
CA TRP A 124 -6.06 -0.39 6.35
C TRP A 124 -6.95 -1.54 5.92
N ILE A 125 -6.85 -2.65 6.65
CA ILE A 125 -7.80 -3.76 6.57
C ILE A 125 -9.04 -3.39 7.37
N TYR A 126 -10.21 -3.60 6.75
CA TYR A 126 -11.52 -3.47 7.34
C TYR A 126 -12.42 -4.62 6.89
N HIS A 127 -13.44 -4.92 7.69
CA HIS A 127 -14.44 -5.94 7.36
C HIS A 127 -15.67 -5.31 6.72
N ARG A 128 -16.18 -5.97 5.68
CA ARG A 128 -17.49 -5.66 5.12
C ARG A 128 -18.10 -6.91 4.50
N ASP A 129 -19.35 -7.19 4.87
CA ASP A 129 -20.10 -8.38 4.45
C ASP A 129 -19.33 -9.69 4.74
N GLY A 130 -18.74 -9.80 5.93
CA GLY A 130 -17.96 -10.98 6.34
C GLY A 130 -16.61 -11.16 5.63
N LYS A 131 -16.18 -10.21 4.80
CA LYS A 131 -14.93 -10.28 4.04
C LYS A 131 -13.95 -9.21 4.49
N GLN A 132 -12.67 -9.56 4.56
CA GLN A 132 -11.58 -8.60 4.74
C GLN A 132 -11.31 -7.86 3.44
N ARG A 133 -11.19 -6.54 3.55
CA ARG A 133 -10.94 -5.66 2.42
C ARG A 133 -9.89 -4.63 2.78
N MET A 134 -9.12 -4.21 1.79
CA MET A 134 -8.21 -3.07 1.90
C MET A 134 -8.52 -2.08 0.78
N ARG A 135 -8.62 -0.79 1.10
CA ARG A 135 -8.80 0.24 0.06
C ARG A 135 -7.44 0.73 -0.40
N VAL A 136 -7.16 0.59 -1.69
CA VAL A 136 -5.94 1.09 -2.34
C VAL A 136 -6.31 2.32 -3.16
N ARG A 137 -5.63 3.44 -2.91
CA ARG A 137 -5.98 4.76 -3.48
C ARG A 137 -4.89 5.38 -4.35
N HIS A 138 -3.69 4.81 -4.34
CA HIS A 138 -2.53 5.37 -5.02
C HIS A 138 -1.54 4.26 -5.38
N THR A 139 -0.76 4.49 -6.44
CA THR A 139 0.20 3.51 -6.97
C THR A 139 1.26 3.12 -5.95
N SER A 140 1.82 4.07 -5.21
CA SER A 140 2.79 3.79 -4.12
C SER A 140 2.26 2.96 -2.95
N SER A 141 0.95 2.65 -2.92
CA SER A 141 0.41 1.69 -1.96
C SER A 141 0.60 0.23 -2.41
N ILE A 142 1.03 0.01 -3.66
CA ILE A 142 1.36 -1.30 -4.23
C ILE A 142 2.78 -1.25 -4.79
N ARG A 143 3.55 -2.31 -4.53
CA ARG A 143 4.81 -2.61 -5.23
C ARG A 143 4.67 -3.98 -5.88
N TRP A 144 4.64 -4.02 -7.19
CA TRP A 144 4.60 -5.27 -7.96
C TRP A 144 5.93 -6.01 -7.80
N LEU A 145 5.89 -7.31 -7.51
CA LEU A 145 7.07 -8.15 -7.24
C LEU A 145 7.35 -9.15 -8.38
N GLY A 146 6.35 -9.44 -9.21
CA GLY A 146 6.49 -10.24 -10.43
C GLY A 146 6.38 -9.36 -11.67
N GLY A 147 7.51 -9.07 -12.31
CA GLY A 147 7.61 -8.29 -13.53
C GLY A 147 9.04 -7.83 -13.77
N GLU A 148 9.84 -8.67 -14.43
CA GLU A 148 11.00 -8.25 -15.24
C GLU A 148 10.53 -8.03 -16.68
#